data_AF-A0A521IN10-F1
#
_entry.id   AF-A0A521IN10-F1
#
_cell.length_a   1.000
_cell.length_b   1.000
_cell.length_c   1.000
_cell.angle_alpha   90.00
_cell.angle_beta   90.00
_cell.angle_gamma   90.00
#
_symmetry.space_group_name_H-M   'P 1'
#
loop_
_entity.id
_entity.type
_entity.pdbx_description
1 polymer ?
#
loop_
_entity_poly.entity_id
_entity_poly.type
_entity_poly.pdbx_seq_one_letter_code
_entity_poly.pdbx_strand_id
1 'polypeptide(L)'
;MHEYTVIDNDEALAKLRNTWKENNVTTIAMDFEGEYNLHIYGEHLCLIQIFDQTTFYLIDPFEISIPELKRFLEDETLEKIMFDCASDAALVRKNHEITLKKIYDLRIAAKQLGMDGGLSKVLDHYLPDRMRRTSGSKKKHQQTNWLMRPLSQEQIQYALEDVEHLFSLKALIIADLERRGLKEKTQALMESAGLPKGPDRPAWTKYPAYRYLSKEERILLKHYYLAREHVAKRRNVPAVRIMNKKLVLKMAKEKPQSREEFESYTQRNDLLTALSEAHVKAMKEIASLA
;
A
#
# COMPACT_ATOMS: atom_id res chain seq x y z
N MET A 1 9.75 -16.33 19.58
CA MET A 1 9.91 -15.02 18.91
C MET A 1 11.28 -15.03 18.30
N HIS A 2 11.38 -14.78 17.00
CA HIS A 2 12.68 -14.72 16.33
C HIS A 2 13.50 -13.56 16.88
N GLU A 3 14.82 -13.73 16.95
CA GLU A 3 15.72 -12.59 17.17
C GLU A 3 15.69 -11.68 15.95
N TYR A 4 15.64 -10.37 16.19
CA TYR A 4 15.58 -9.36 15.14
C TYR A 4 16.39 -8.11 15.50
N THR A 5 16.81 -7.38 14.48
CA THR A 5 17.49 -6.09 14.61
C THR A 5 16.59 -4.97 14.12
N VAL A 6 16.48 -3.88 14.89
CA VAL A 6 15.77 -2.66 14.46
C VAL A 6 16.72 -1.76 13.70
N ILE A 7 16.24 -1.20 12.59
CA ILE A 7 16.95 -0.20 11.78
C ILE A 7 16.05 1.03 11.71
N ASP A 8 16.44 2.13 12.34
CA ASP A 8 15.57 3.30 12.51
C ASP A 8 16.22 4.61 12.04
N ASN A 9 17.39 4.56 11.39
CA ASN A 9 18.08 5.73 10.90
C ASN A 9 18.97 5.43 9.68
N ASP A 10 19.42 6.48 9.01
CA ASP A 10 20.24 6.40 7.79
C ASP A 10 21.54 5.62 8.00
N GLU A 11 22.26 5.86 9.10
CA GLU A 11 23.54 5.22 9.38
C GLU A 11 23.38 3.71 9.55
N ALA A 12 22.37 3.29 10.31
CA ALA A 12 22.06 1.89 10.53
C ALA A 12 21.67 1.18 9.22
N LEU A 13 20.85 1.82 8.37
CA LEU A 13 20.46 1.25 7.08
C LEU A 13 21.64 1.18 6.10
N ALA A 14 22.48 2.21 6.06
CA ALA A 14 23.70 2.21 5.25
C ALA A 14 24.67 1.10 5.69
N LYS A 15 24.87 0.96 7.00
CA LYS A 15 25.71 -0.09 7.59
C LYS A 15 25.19 -1.49 7.24
N LEU A 16 23.89 -1.72 7.38
CA LEU A 16 23.28 -3.00 7.01
C LEU A 16 23.54 -3.35 5.53
N ARG A 17 23.34 -2.40 4.62
CA ARG A 17 23.63 -2.62 3.20
C ARG A 17 25.11 -2.93 2.93
N ASN A 18 26.04 -2.28 3.64
CA ASN A 18 27.46 -2.57 3.50
C ASN A 18 27.79 -3.98 4.02
N THR A 19 27.24 -4.37 5.17
CA THR A 19 27.38 -5.73 5.71
C THR A 19 26.84 -6.79 4.74
N TRP A 20 25.70 -6.54 4.10
CA TRP A 20 25.20 -7.45 3.05
C TRP A 20 26.16 -7.57 1.88
N LYS A 21 26.74 -6.46 1.41
CA LYS A 21 27.74 -6.49 0.33
C LYS A 21 29.00 -7.27 0.72
N GLU A 22 29.54 -7.02 1.91
CA GLU A 22 30.72 -7.72 2.44
C GLU A 22 30.48 -9.23 2.57
N ASN A 23 29.27 -9.62 2.98
CA ASN A 23 28.87 -11.02 3.15
C ASN A 23 28.29 -11.65 1.88
N ASN A 24 28.32 -10.96 0.73
CA ASN A 24 27.75 -11.43 -0.54
C ASN A 24 26.25 -11.80 -0.47
N VAL A 25 25.49 -11.13 0.39
CA VAL A 25 24.03 -11.25 0.42
C VAL A 25 23.46 -10.51 -0.79
N THR A 26 22.89 -11.27 -1.72
CA THR A 26 22.34 -10.77 -2.99
C THR A 26 20.83 -10.94 -3.09
N THR A 27 20.20 -11.53 -2.07
CA THR A 27 18.74 -11.73 -2.01
C THR A 27 18.26 -11.61 -0.58
N ILE A 28 17.13 -10.95 -0.39
CA ILE A 28 16.40 -10.82 0.87
C ILE A 28 14.92 -11.12 0.67
N ALA A 29 14.23 -11.59 1.71
CA ALA A 29 12.78 -11.58 1.78
C ALA A 29 12.33 -10.25 2.38
N MET A 30 11.29 -9.64 1.82
CA MET A 30 10.84 -8.31 2.22
C MET A 30 9.31 -8.20 2.14
N ASP A 31 8.73 -7.50 3.11
CA ASP A 31 7.33 -7.10 3.08
C ASP A 31 7.17 -5.72 3.75
N PHE A 32 6.05 -5.02 3.50
CA PHE A 32 5.75 -3.70 4.05
C PHE A 32 4.52 -3.74 4.96
N GLU A 33 4.53 -2.87 5.97
CA GLU A 33 3.28 -2.45 6.61
C GLU A 33 3.03 -0.97 6.36
N GLY A 34 1.79 -0.65 6.04
CA GLY A 34 1.37 0.69 5.66
C GLY A 34 0.07 1.13 6.33
N GLU A 35 -0.04 2.43 6.54
CA GLU A 35 -1.28 3.10 6.86
C GLU A 35 -1.95 3.52 5.55
N TYR A 36 -3.22 3.16 5.34
CA TYR A 36 -3.97 3.45 4.10
C TYR A 36 -5.23 4.29 4.36
N ASN A 37 -5.07 5.45 5.01
CA ASN A 37 -6.13 6.42 5.29
C ASN A 37 -7.27 5.86 6.16
N LEU A 38 -6.91 5.05 7.17
CA LEU A 38 -7.75 4.41 8.17
C LEU A 38 -7.66 5.08 9.56
N HIS A 39 -6.47 5.52 9.96
CA HIS A 39 -6.20 6.13 11.27
C HIS A 39 -5.91 7.63 11.16
N ILE A 40 -5.07 8.03 10.20
CA ILE A 40 -4.71 9.44 9.91
C ILE A 40 -4.95 9.74 8.42
N TYR A 41 -4.82 11.01 8.02
CA TYR A 41 -5.01 11.35 6.61
C TYR A 41 -3.83 10.85 5.77
N GLY A 42 -4.15 10.25 4.63
CA GLY A 42 -3.17 9.85 3.62
C GLY A 42 -2.67 8.42 3.77
N GLU A 43 -1.70 8.07 2.95
CA GLU A 43 -1.06 6.77 2.96
C GLU A 43 0.37 6.94 3.50
N HIS A 44 0.86 6.04 4.34
CA HIS A 44 2.18 6.14 4.97
C HIS A 44 2.87 4.79 5.00
N LEU A 45 4.16 4.74 4.66
CA LEU A 45 5.00 3.57 4.92
C LEU A 45 5.31 3.54 6.41
N CYS A 46 4.99 2.44 7.09
CA CYS A 46 5.09 2.36 8.55
C CYS A 46 6.14 1.36 9.04
N LEU A 47 6.46 0.33 8.24
CA LEU A 47 7.46 -0.68 8.58
C LEU A 47 7.92 -1.37 7.30
N ILE A 48 9.20 -1.74 7.22
CA ILE A 48 9.70 -2.72 6.25
C ILE A 48 10.24 -3.90 7.04
N GLN A 49 9.75 -5.10 6.75
CA GLN A 49 10.25 -6.33 7.35
C GLN A 49 11.24 -6.98 6.40
N ILE A 50 12.33 -7.51 6.93
CA ILE A 50 13.35 -8.19 6.12
C ILE A 50 13.77 -9.47 6.82
N PHE A 51 14.00 -10.50 6.02
CA PHE A 51 14.75 -11.68 6.43
C PHE A 51 15.84 -11.93 5.37
N ASP A 52 17.08 -12.14 5.80
CA ASP A 52 18.23 -12.36 4.89
C ASP A 52 18.71 -13.83 4.86
N GLN A 53 17.88 -14.76 5.35
CA GLN A 53 18.15 -16.18 5.66
C GLN A 53 18.89 -16.43 6.98
N THR A 54 19.47 -15.41 7.60
CA THR A 54 20.18 -15.55 8.89
C THR A 54 19.49 -14.74 9.98
N THR A 55 19.18 -13.48 9.68
CA THR A 55 18.71 -12.49 10.64
C THR A 55 17.45 -11.82 10.14
N PHE A 56 16.55 -11.53 11.07
CA PHE A 56 15.40 -10.68 10.79
C PHE A 56 15.72 -9.21 11.08
N TYR A 57 15.16 -8.32 10.27
CA TYR A 57 15.25 -6.88 10.48
C TYR A 57 13.88 -6.23 10.39
N LEU A 58 13.67 -5.23 11.24
CA LEU A 58 12.52 -4.34 11.18
C LEU A 58 13.03 -2.93 10.94
N ILE A 59 12.79 -2.41 9.75
CA ILE A 59 13.15 -1.04 9.40
C ILE A 59 11.98 -0.13 9.76
N ASP A 60 12.22 0.78 10.71
CA ASP A 60 11.32 1.90 11.02
C ASP A 60 11.64 3.08 10.09
N PRO A 61 10.77 3.41 9.12
CA PRO A 61 11.11 4.36 8.07
C PRO A 61 11.01 5.83 8.50
N PHE A 62 10.52 6.13 9.71
CA PHE A 62 10.14 7.51 10.07
C PHE A 62 11.32 8.49 10.20
N GLU A 63 12.47 8.02 10.67
CA GLU A 63 13.69 8.84 10.81
C GLU A 63 14.73 8.52 9.70
N ILE A 64 14.33 7.75 8.69
CA ILE A 64 15.16 7.44 7.52
C ILE A 64 14.83 8.40 6.40
N SER A 65 15.86 9.04 5.84
CA SER A 65 15.71 10.00 4.77
C SER A 65 15.22 9.33 3.47
N ILE A 66 14.42 10.04 2.69
CA ILE A 66 13.93 9.56 1.40
C ILE A 66 15.08 9.15 0.45
N PRO A 67 16.20 9.90 0.33
CA PRO A 67 17.34 9.47 -0.48
C PRO A 67 17.92 8.12 -0.03
N GLU A 68 17.96 7.86 1.27
CA GLU A 68 18.52 6.62 1.80
C GLU A 68 17.57 5.43 1.64
N LEU A 69 16.26 5.63 1.87
CA LEU A 69 15.23 4.65 1.50
C LEU A 69 15.26 4.33 0.00
N LYS A 70 15.42 5.37 -0.84
CA LYS A 70 15.50 5.21 -2.30
C LYS A 70 16.72 4.36 -2.69
N ARG A 71 17.90 4.64 -2.14
CA ARG A 71 19.11 3.83 -2.36
C ARG A 71 18.91 2.35 -2.02
N PHE A 72 18.18 2.05 -0.95
CA PHE A 72 17.89 0.68 -0.56
C PHE A 72 16.85 0.01 -1.49
N LEU A 73 15.70 0.65 -1.68
CA LEU A 73 14.57 0.06 -2.41
C LEU A 73 14.80 -0.01 -3.94
N GLU A 74 15.62 0.90 -4.49
CA GLU A 74 16.02 0.91 -5.89
C GLU A 74 17.31 0.12 -6.18
N ASP A 75 17.93 -0.51 -5.19
CA ASP A 75 19.16 -1.30 -5.40
C ASP A 75 18.91 -2.48 -6.35
N GLU A 76 19.48 -2.44 -7.56
CA GLU A 76 19.35 -3.48 -8.58
C GLU A 76 20.26 -4.69 -8.34
N THR A 77 21.22 -4.58 -7.40
CA THR A 77 22.15 -5.66 -7.03
C THR A 77 21.58 -6.58 -5.96
N LEU A 78 20.54 -6.14 -5.25
CA LEU A 78 19.88 -6.87 -4.18
C LEU A 78 18.47 -7.27 -4.62
N GLU A 79 18.20 -8.57 -4.71
CA GLU A 79 16.87 -9.08 -5.03
C GLU A 79 15.96 -9.10 -3.81
N LYS A 80 14.74 -8.57 -3.94
CA LYS A 80 13.72 -8.61 -2.88
C LYS A 80 12.64 -9.62 -3.25
N ILE A 81 12.57 -10.71 -2.50
CA ILE A 81 11.47 -11.68 -2.57
C ILE A 81 10.30 -11.08 -1.80
N MET A 82 9.19 -10.83 -2.49
CA MET A 82 7.97 -10.28 -1.91
C MET A 82 6.77 -11.15 -2.27
N PHE A 83 5.63 -10.93 -1.64
CA PHE A 83 4.36 -11.53 -2.05
C PHE A 83 3.32 -10.44 -2.32
N ASP A 84 2.92 -10.28 -3.58
CA ASP A 84 1.95 -9.25 -4.01
C ASP A 84 2.40 -7.80 -3.80
N CYS A 85 3.60 -7.45 -4.27
CA CYS A 85 4.24 -6.15 -4.00
C CYS A 85 3.53 -4.94 -4.64
N ALA A 86 2.40 -5.12 -5.31
CA ALA A 86 1.75 -4.09 -6.12
C ALA A 86 1.25 -2.91 -5.27
N SER A 87 0.72 -3.16 -4.06
CA SER A 87 0.33 -2.12 -3.10
C SER A 87 1.55 -1.38 -2.57
N ASP A 88 2.62 -2.10 -2.30
CA ASP A 88 3.85 -1.60 -1.69
C ASP A 88 4.60 -0.68 -2.66
N ALA A 89 4.72 -1.12 -3.92
CA ALA A 89 5.26 -0.34 -5.02
C ALA A 89 4.43 0.94 -5.26
N ALA A 90 3.09 0.85 -5.17
CA ALA A 90 2.24 2.03 -5.32
C ALA A 90 2.41 3.02 -4.15
N LEU A 91 2.53 2.51 -2.92
CA LEU A 91 2.71 3.30 -1.71
C LEU A 91 3.97 4.17 -1.79
N VAL A 92 5.13 3.56 -2.03
CA VAL A 92 6.41 4.30 -2.04
C VAL A 92 6.57 5.15 -3.30
N ARG A 93 6.01 4.74 -4.45
CA ARG A 93 6.01 5.58 -5.66
C ARG A 93 5.24 6.87 -5.43
N LYS A 94 4.02 6.78 -4.90
CA LYS A 94 3.12 7.91 -4.73
C LYS A 94 3.62 8.89 -3.66
N ASN A 95 4.24 8.38 -2.59
CA ASN A 95 4.65 9.19 -1.45
C ASN A 95 6.08 9.70 -1.56
N HIS A 96 6.96 8.97 -2.23
CA HIS A 96 8.41 9.18 -2.14
C HIS A 96 9.12 9.13 -3.50
N GLU A 97 8.39 8.96 -4.61
CA GLU A 97 8.98 8.84 -5.96
C GLU A 97 10.04 7.73 -6.04
N ILE A 98 9.82 6.65 -5.30
CA ILE A 98 10.65 5.45 -5.25
C ILE A 98 10.03 4.39 -6.17
N THR A 99 10.86 3.75 -7.00
CA THR A 99 10.48 2.56 -7.77
C THR A 99 11.05 1.32 -7.12
N LEU A 100 10.23 0.32 -6.77
CA LEU A 100 10.77 -0.95 -6.26
C LEU A 100 11.53 -1.68 -7.38
N LYS A 101 12.81 -1.97 -7.15
CA LYS A 101 13.69 -2.61 -8.14
C LYS A 101 14.09 -4.02 -7.71
N LYS A 102 14.40 -4.86 -8.70
CA LYS A 102 14.86 -6.25 -8.52
C LYS A 102 13.92 -7.05 -7.62
N ILE A 103 12.63 -7.05 -7.96
CA ILE A 103 11.59 -7.74 -7.20
C ILE A 103 11.35 -9.14 -7.77
N TYR A 104 11.27 -10.13 -6.89
CA TYR A 104 10.72 -11.45 -7.18
C TYR A 104 9.37 -11.58 -6.44
N ASP A 105 8.27 -11.32 -7.13
CA ASP A 105 6.92 -11.41 -6.58
C ASP A 105 6.37 -12.86 -6.68
N LEU A 106 6.30 -13.51 -5.52
CA LEU A 106 5.81 -14.88 -5.39
C LEU A 106 4.34 -15.05 -5.79
N ARG A 107 3.53 -13.98 -5.73
CA ARG A 107 2.13 -14.06 -6.17
C ARG A 107 2.01 -14.15 -7.69
N ILE A 108 2.90 -13.50 -8.44
CA ILE A 108 2.97 -13.64 -9.90
C ILE A 108 3.29 -15.10 -10.26
N ALA A 109 4.29 -15.68 -9.60
CA ALA A 109 4.72 -17.05 -9.80
C ALA A 109 3.65 -18.08 -9.41
N ALA A 110 3.04 -17.92 -8.23
CA ALA A 110 1.96 -18.79 -7.75
C ALA A 110 0.75 -18.80 -8.70
N LYS A 111 0.39 -17.63 -9.27
CA LYS A 111 -0.69 -17.54 -10.26
C LYS A 111 -0.42 -18.33 -11.53
N GLN A 112 0.84 -18.40 -12.00
CA GLN A 112 1.17 -19.24 -13.16
C GLN A 112 0.96 -20.73 -12.89
N LEU A 113 1.04 -21.15 -11.62
CA LEU A 113 0.76 -22.52 -11.21
C LEU A 113 -0.73 -22.79 -10.94
N GLY A 114 -1.61 -21.81 -11.16
CA GLY A 114 -3.05 -21.90 -10.90
C GLY A 114 -3.43 -21.69 -9.43
N MET A 115 -2.54 -21.10 -8.63
CA MET A 115 -2.81 -20.84 -7.22
C MET A 115 -3.34 -19.42 -7.02
N ASP A 116 -4.59 -19.34 -6.56
CA ASP A 116 -5.22 -18.07 -6.17
C ASP A 116 -5.31 -17.95 -4.65
N GLY A 117 -5.02 -16.77 -4.12
CA GLY A 117 -5.12 -16.47 -2.69
C GLY A 117 -4.10 -15.44 -2.24
N GLY A 118 -4.13 -15.12 -0.94
CA GLY A 118 -3.05 -14.41 -0.26
C GLY A 118 -1.96 -15.37 0.22
N LEU A 119 -0.88 -14.81 0.78
CA LEU A 119 0.32 -15.54 1.22
C LEU A 119 -0.01 -16.80 2.05
N SER A 120 -0.86 -16.69 3.07
CA SER A 120 -1.24 -17.82 3.93
C SER A 120 -1.75 -19.04 3.14
N LYS A 121 -2.61 -18.82 2.14
CA LYS A 121 -3.20 -19.93 1.36
C LYS A 121 -2.16 -20.61 0.48
N VAL A 122 -1.21 -19.84 -0.04
CA VAL A 122 -0.09 -20.39 -0.84
C VAL A 122 0.89 -21.13 0.08
N LEU A 123 1.18 -20.59 1.26
CA LEU A 123 1.97 -21.29 2.28
C LEU A 123 1.30 -22.60 2.70
N ASP A 124 -0.01 -22.62 2.94
CA ASP A 124 -0.73 -23.85 3.31
C ASP A 124 -0.66 -24.92 2.21
N HIS A 125 -0.57 -24.54 0.94
CA HIS A 125 -0.38 -25.48 -0.16
C HIS A 125 0.99 -26.18 -0.10
N TYR A 126 2.04 -25.43 0.23
CA TYR A 126 3.43 -25.89 0.16
C TYR A 126 3.98 -26.44 1.49
N LEU A 127 3.52 -25.90 2.61
CA LEU A 127 4.04 -26.22 3.94
C LEU A 127 3.20 -27.30 4.62
N PRO A 128 3.83 -28.22 5.38
CA PRO A 128 3.14 -29.26 6.15
C PRO A 128 2.21 -28.67 7.22
N ASP A 129 1.16 -29.39 7.61
CA ASP A 129 0.16 -28.94 8.61
C ASP A 129 0.74 -28.37 9.91
N ARG A 130 1.87 -28.92 10.40
CA ARG A 130 2.55 -28.43 11.61
C ARG A 130 3.14 -27.01 11.47
N MET A 131 3.33 -26.55 10.24
CA MET A 131 3.77 -25.20 9.89
C MET A 131 2.60 -24.34 9.38
N ARG A 132 1.41 -24.93 9.22
CA ARG A 132 0.19 -24.21 8.83
C ARG A 132 -0.38 -23.49 10.05
N ARG A 133 -0.88 -22.29 9.83
CA ARG A 133 -1.24 -21.37 10.91
C ARG A 133 -2.74 -21.38 11.16
N THR A 134 -3.14 -21.13 12.41
CA THR A 134 -4.55 -20.88 12.75
C THR A 134 -4.95 -19.49 12.27
N SER A 135 -5.77 -19.41 11.21
CA SER A 135 -6.15 -18.18 10.48
C SER A 135 -6.84 -17.07 11.29
N GLY A 136 -7.16 -17.26 12.58
CA GLY A 136 -7.90 -16.31 13.39
C GLY A 136 -7.14 -15.02 13.74
N SER A 137 -5.83 -15.10 13.96
CA SER A 137 -5.01 -13.97 14.42
C SER A 137 -4.66 -12.95 13.31
N LYS A 138 -4.48 -13.42 12.07
CA LYS A 138 -3.99 -12.59 10.95
C LYS A 138 -4.87 -11.40 10.58
N LYS A 139 -6.21 -11.56 10.59
CA LYS A 139 -7.11 -10.46 10.21
C LYS A 139 -7.06 -9.28 11.19
N LYS A 140 -6.78 -9.55 12.47
CA LYS A 140 -6.72 -8.53 13.52
C LYS A 140 -5.53 -7.60 13.32
N HIS A 141 -4.40 -8.13 12.87
CA HIS A 141 -3.17 -7.37 12.69
C HIS A 141 -3.09 -6.62 11.35
N GLN A 142 -3.72 -7.11 10.28
CA GLN A 142 -3.77 -6.39 8.99
C GLN A 142 -4.46 -5.02 9.05
N GLN A 143 -5.26 -4.74 10.08
CA GLN A 143 -5.95 -3.46 10.28
C GLN A 143 -5.50 -2.75 11.56
N THR A 144 -4.39 -3.20 12.17
CA THR A 144 -3.83 -2.54 13.34
C THR A 144 -3.24 -1.17 12.96
N ASN A 145 -3.05 -0.32 13.95
CA ASN A 145 -2.39 0.96 13.73
C ASN A 145 -0.85 0.78 13.74
N TRP A 146 -0.26 0.65 12.55
CA TRP A 146 1.19 0.53 12.35
C TRP A 146 1.97 1.82 12.57
N LEU A 147 1.31 2.96 12.81
CA LEU A 147 1.95 4.21 13.17
C LEU A 147 2.38 4.25 14.65
N MET A 148 1.82 3.36 15.48
CA MET A 148 2.08 3.37 16.92
C MET A 148 3.52 2.97 17.22
N ARG A 149 4.13 3.66 18.18
CA ARG A 149 5.43 3.32 18.76
C ARG A 149 5.36 3.32 20.29
N PRO A 150 6.04 2.38 20.98
CA PRO A 150 6.69 1.20 20.40
C PRO A 150 5.67 0.23 19.78
N LEU A 151 6.11 -0.58 18.82
CA LEU A 151 5.26 -1.66 18.28
C LEU A 151 4.96 -2.68 19.38
N SER A 152 3.75 -3.24 19.38
CA SER A 152 3.41 -4.33 20.30
C SER A 152 4.12 -5.62 19.92
N GLN A 153 4.28 -6.52 20.89
CA GLN A 153 4.88 -7.83 20.66
C GLN A 153 4.12 -8.65 19.60
N GLU A 154 2.79 -8.55 19.58
CA GLU A 154 1.95 -9.21 18.56
C GLU A 154 2.21 -8.65 17.15
N GLN A 155 2.39 -7.33 17.01
CA GLN A 155 2.74 -6.70 15.73
C GLN A 155 4.11 -7.13 15.23
N ILE A 156 5.11 -7.15 16.11
CA ILE A 156 6.46 -7.61 15.77
C ILE A 156 6.42 -9.06 15.30
N GLN A 157 5.77 -9.95 16.06
CA GLN A 157 5.66 -11.36 15.67
C GLN A 157 4.95 -11.53 14.32
N TYR A 158 3.84 -10.81 14.10
CA TYR A 158 3.12 -10.82 12.83
C TYR A 158 4.03 -10.38 11.66
N ALA A 159 4.75 -9.27 11.84
CA ALA A 159 5.63 -8.69 10.82
C ALA A 159 6.76 -9.66 10.42
N LEU A 160 7.38 -10.32 11.41
CA LEU A 160 8.45 -11.29 11.17
C LEU A 160 7.95 -12.54 10.41
N GLU A 161 6.75 -13.02 10.73
CA GLU A 161 6.14 -14.18 10.07
C GLU A 161 5.84 -13.97 8.58
N ASP A 162 5.59 -12.73 8.15
CA ASP A 162 5.25 -12.45 6.75
C ASP A 162 6.47 -12.57 5.80
N VAL A 163 7.69 -12.50 6.33
CA VAL A 163 8.94 -12.70 5.56
C VAL A 163 9.64 -14.04 5.82
N GLU A 164 9.38 -14.69 6.97
CA GLU A 164 10.06 -15.90 7.43
C GLU A 164 10.14 -17.02 6.38
N HIS A 165 9.02 -17.29 5.71
CA HIS A 165 8.91 -18.44 4.81
C HIS A 165 9.13 -18.12 3.33
N LEU A 166 9.39 -16.86 2.96
CA LEU A 166 9.43 -16.47 1.54
C LEU A 166 10.58 -17.11 0.76
N PHE A 167 11.75 -17.34 1.38
CA PHE A 167 12.84 -18.07 0.75
C PHE A 167 12.46 -19.52 0.42
N SER A 168 11.96 -20.25 1.42
CA SER A 168 11.53 -21.64 1.23
C SER A 168 10.40 -21.74 0.22
N LEU A 169 9.43 -20.82 0.28
CA LEU A 169 8.32 -20.77 -0.66
C LEU A 169 8.80 -20.51 -2.09
N LYS A 170 9.76 -19.59 -2.28
CA LYS A 170 10.38 -19.33 -3.58
C LYS A 170 11.02 -20.58 -4.18
N ALA A 171 11.81 -21.31 -3.38
CA ALA A 171 12.47 -22.52 -3.85
C ALA A 171 11.45 -23.57 -4.34
N LEU A 172 10.37 -23.79 -3.59
CA LEU A 172 9.32 -24.74 -3.94
C LEU A 172 8.54 -24.32 -5.19
N ILE A 173 8.18 -23.03 -5.30
CA ILE A 173 7.49 -22.49 -6.47
C ILE A 173 8.36 -22.60 -7.73
N ILE A 174 9.66 -22.29 -7.65
CA ILE A 174 10.57 -22.42 -8.79
C ILE A 174 10.65 -23.86 -9.28
N ALA A 175 10.79 -24.83 -8.37
CA ALA A 175 10.84 -26.24 -8.73
C ALA A 175 9.56 -26.72 -9.46
N ASP A 176 8.39 -26.23 -9.04
CA ASP A 176 7.12 -26.55 -9.71
C ASP A 176 6.97 -25.84 -11.06
N LEU A 177 7.42 -24.58 -11.16
CA LEU A 177 7.45 -23.85 -12.44
C LEU A 177 8.34 -24.57 -13.46
N GLU A 178 9.50 -25.07 -13.04
CA GLU A 178 10.41 -25.85 -13.88
C GLU A 178 9.77 -27.15 -14.33
N ARG A 179 9.18 -27.91 -13.39
CA ARG A 179 8.48 -29.17 -13.71
C ARG A 179 7.36 -28.98 -14.74
N ARG A 180 6.70 -27.81 -14.74
CA ARG A 180 5.60 -27.48 -15.67
C ARG A 180 6.05 -26.70 -16.92
N GLY A 181 7.34 -26.41 -17.08
CA GLY A 181 7.85 -25.62 -18.20
C GLY A 181 7.37 -24.16 -18.24
N LEU A 182 7.05 -23.57 -17.07
CA LEU A 182 6.48 -22.23 -16.95
C LEU A 182 7.48 -21.15 -16.49
N LYS A 183 8.74 -21.53 -16.24
CA LYS A 183 9.77 -20.64 -15.68
C LYS A 183 10.01 -19.39 -16.53
N GLU A 184 10.27 -19.55 -17.83
CA GLU A 184 10.58 -18.43 -18.74
C GLU A 184 9.42 -17.45 -18.87
N LYS A 185 8.20 -17.97 -19.07
CA LYS A 185 6.97 -17.16 -19.11
C LYS A 185 6.78 -16.37 -17.81
N THR A 186 7.06 -16.99 -16.67
CA THR A 186 6.94 -16.33 -15.36
C THR A 186 7.99 -15.23 -15.19
N GLN A 187 9.23 -15.48 -15.63
CA GLN A 187 10.32 -14.52 -15.56
C GLN A 187 10.00 -13.24 -16.35
N ALA A 188 9.42 -13.36 -17.54
CA ALA A 188 9.01 -12.21 -18.34
C ALA A 188 7.97 -11.32 -17.64
N LEU A 189 7.06 -11.92 -16.86
CA LEU A 189 6.09 -11.16 -16.06
C LEU A 189 6.76 -10.46 -14.87
N MET A 190 7.81 -11.07 -14.31
CA MET A 190 8.53 -10.59 -13.13
C MET A 190 9.25 -9.25 -13.37
N GLU A 191 9.71 -8.99 -14.60
CA GLU A 191 10.35 -7.73 -14.99
C GLU A 191 9.48 -6.50 -14.71
N SER A 192 8.16 -6.67 -14.71
CA SER A 192 7.18 -5.62 -14.45
C SER A 192 6.62 -5.59 -13.03
N ALA A 193 7.07 -6.47 -12.13
CA ALA A 193 6.45 -6.67 -10.81
C ALA A 193 6.42 -5.38 -9.97
N GLY A 194 7.55 -4.66 -9.91
CA GLY A 194 7.69 -3.39 -9.18
C GLY A 194 7.25 -2.15 -9.95
N LEU A 195 6.80 -2.30 -11.21
CA LEU A 195 6.47 -1.17 -12.09
C LEU A 195 4.98 -0.79 -12.01
N PRO A 196 4.63 0.50 -12.20
CA PRO A 196 3.25 0.92 -12.30
C PRO A 196 2.55 0.27 -13.50
N LYS A 197 1.35 -0.27 -13.29
CA LYS A 197 0.53 -0.90 -14.34
C LYS A 197 -0.26 0.11 -15.21
N GLY A 198 0.02 1.41 -15.05
CA GLY A 198 -0.67 2.49 -15.75
C GLY A 198 -0.67 3.80 -14.95
N PRO A 199 -1.23 4.88 -15.53
CA PRO A 199 -1.30 6.17 -14.87
C PRO A 199 -2.22 6.10 -13.64
N ASP A 200 -1.85 6.86 -12.62
CA ASP A 200 -2.70 7.01 -11.44
C ASP A 200 -4.01 7.69 -11.81
N ARG A 201 -5.13 6.99 -11.56
CA ARG A 201 -6.45 7.54 -11.78
C ARG A 201 -6.86 8.40 -10.60
N PRO A 202 -7.40 9.61 -10.81
CA PRO A 202 -7.85 10.45 -9.72
C PRO A 202 -8.91 9.74 -8.86
N ALA A 203 -8.82 9.85 -7.55
CA ALA A 203 -9.62 9.03 -6.64
C ALA A 203 -11.14 9.22 -6.79
N TRP A 204 -11.61 10.41 -7.17
CA TRP A 204 -13.03 10.67 -7.46
C TRP A 204 -13.57 9.89 -8.68
N THR A 205 -12.69 9.46 -9.60
CA THR A 205 -13.06 8.64 -10.76
C THR A 205 -13.26 7.16 -10.40
N LYS A 206 -12.79 6.72 -9.22
CA LYS A 206 -12.87 5.33 -8.76
C LYS A 206 -14.25 4.99 -8.14
N TYR A 207 -15.18 5.94 -8.10
CA TYR A 207 -16.55 5.68 -7.67
C TYR A 207 -17.23 4.72 -8.66
N PRO A 208 -17.85 3.61 -8.20
CA PRO A 208 -18.53 2.68 -9.11
C PRO A 208 -19.58 3.34 -10.02
N ALA A 209 -20.22 4.40 -9.50
CA ALA A 209 -21.23 5.19 -10.19
C ALA A 209 -20.66 6.22 -11.19
N TYR A 210 -19.35 6.51 -11.16
CA TYR A 210 -18.73 7.62 -11.91
C TYR A 210 -19.03 7.57 -13.42
N ARG A 211 -19.00 6.35 -13.99
CA ARG A 211 -19.29 6.13 -15.42
C ARG A 211 -20.71 6.50 -15.84
N TYR A 212 -21.66 6.48 -14.90
CA TYR A 212 -23.08 6.79 -15.16
C TYR A 212 -23.45 8.24 -14.84
N LEU A 213 -22.49 9.03 -14.34
CA LEU A 213 -22.70 10.46 -14.08
C LEU A 213 -22.60 11.24 -15.39
N SER A 214 -23.46 12.26 -15.52
CA SER A 214 -23.38 13.30 -16.53
C SER A 214 -22.07 14.10 -16.41
N LYS A 215 -21.73 14.88 -17.44
CA LYS A 215 -20.54 15.74 -17.45
C LYS A 215 -20.53 16.70 -16.25
N GLU A 216 -21.68 17.30 -15.97
CA GLU A 216 -21.87 18.23 -14.85
C GLU A 216 -21.71 17.55 -13.49
N GLU A 217 -22.36 16.41 -13.28
CA GLU A 217 -22.27 15.63 -12.03
C GLU A 217 -20.82 15.17 -11.76
N ARG A 218 -20.05 14.85 -12.81
CA ARG A 218 -18.62 14.50 -12.67
C ARG A 218 -17.78 15.68 -12.19
N ILE A 219 -18.07 16.89 -12.68
CA ILE A 219 -17.40 18.12 -12.24
C ILE A 219 -17.74 18.40 -10.77
N LEU A 220 -19.02 18.35 -10.41
CA LEU A 220 -19.46 18.54 -9.02
C LEU A 220 -18.83 17.49 -8.08
N LEU A 221 -18.84 16.21 -8.46
CA LEU A 221 -18.21 15.14 -7.70
C LEU A 221 -16.72 15.39 -7.48
N LYS A 222 -15.98 15.80 -8.51
CA LYS A 222 -14.56 16.17 -8.41
C LYS A 222 -14.35 17.26 -7.36
N HIS A 223 -15.09 18.36 -7.46
CA HIS A 223 -14.92 19.51 -6.56
C HIS A 223 -15.32 19.19 -5.11
N TYR A 224 -16.44 18.52 -4.89
CA TYR A 224 -16.86 18.11 -3.54
C TYR A 224 -15.93 17.07 -2.92
N TYR A 225 -15.42 16.15 -3.73
CA TYR A 225 -14.40 15.20 -3.29
C TYR A 225 -13.18 15.96 -2.79
N LEU A 226 -12.63 16.89 -3.60
CA LEU A 226 -11.44 17.67 -3.23
C LEU A 226 -11.67 18.55 -1.99
N ALA A 227 -12.86 19.14 -1.84
CA ALA A 227 -13.22 19.89 -0.64
C ALA A 227 -13.14 19.02 0.62
N ARG A 228 -13.69 17.80 0.54
CA ARG A 228 -13.62 16.82 1.64
C ARG A 228 -12.18 16.42 1.95
N GLU A 229 -11.37 16.11 0.93
CA GLU A 229 -9.95 15.75 1.13
C GLU A 229 -9.16 16.89 1.76
N HIS A 230 -9.42 18.14 1.34
CA HIS A 230 -8.78 19.32 1.91
C HIS A 230 -9.05 19.43 3.42
N VAL A 231 -10.30 19.28 3.85
CA VAL A 231 -10.66 19.32 5.28
C VAL A 231 -10.05 18.12 6.02
N ALA A 232 -10.06 16.93 5.42
CA ALA A 232 -9.49 15.72 6.00
C ALA A 232 -7.98 15.87 6.24
N LYS A 233 -7.26 16.40 5.26
CA LYS A 233 -5.82 16.71 5.34
C LYS A 233 -5.52 17.72 6.44
N ARG A 234 -6.25 18.85 6.49
CA ARG A 234 -6.03 19.87 7.53
C ARG A 234 -6.26 19.33 8.94
N ARG A 235 -7.22 18.43 9.12
CA ARG A 235 -7.53 17.83 10.43
C ARG A 235 -6.72 16.57 10.72
N ASN A 236 -5.86 16.15 9.79
CA ASN A 236 -5.11 14.90 9.82
C ASN A 236 -5.95 13.67 10.21
N VAL A 237 -7.14 13.54 9.62
CA VAL A 237 -8.03 12.39 9.84
C VAL A 237 -8.46 11.77 8.51
N PRO A 238 -8.80 10.47 8.51
CA PRO A 238 -9.38 9.80 7.36
C PRO A 238 -10.55 10.57 6.75
N ALA A 239 -10.59 10.68 5.43
CA ALA A 239 -11.64 11.43 4.74
C ALA A 239 -13.06 10.92 5.02
N VAL A 240 -13.21 9.63 5.35
CA VAL A 240 -14.49 9.05 5.77
C VAL A 240 -15.02 9.63 7.08
N ARG A 241 -14.13 10.09 7.99
CA ARG A 241 -14.50 10.77 9.24
C ARG A 241 -14.97 12.22 9.01
N ILE A 242 -14.61 12.80 7.87
CA ILE A 242 -15.13 14.11 7.44
C ILE A 242 -16.51 13.94 6.80
N MET A 243 -16.63 13.06 5.81
CA MET A 243 -17.91 12.76 5.15
C MET A 243 -17.85 11.43 4.39
N ASN A 244 -18.90 10.62 4.54
CA ASN A 244 -19.02 9.35 3.82
C ASN A 244 -19.03 9.59 2.30
N LYS A 245 -18.30 8.76 1.53
CA LYS A 245 -18.26 8.81 0.06
C LYS A 245 -19.66 8.83 -0.58
N LYS A 246 -20.64 8.12 0.01
CA LYS A 246 -22.02 8.07 -0.48
C LYS A 246 -22.68 9.46 -0.46
N LEU A 247 -22.40 10.28 0.55
CA LEU A 247 -22.94 11.64 0.65
C LEU A 247 -22.29 12.58 -0.35
N VAL A 248 -20.98 12.45 -0.60
CA VAL A 248 -20.30 13.22 -1.66
C VAL A 248 -20.93 12.95 -3.03
N LEU A 249 -21.21 11.67 -3.33
CA LEU A 249 -21.89 11.28 -4.56
C LEU A 249 -23.35 11.80 -4.60
N LYS A 250 -24.06 11.74 -3.47
CA LYS A 250 -25.44 12.25 -3.37
C LYS A 250 -25.51 13.75 -3.65
N MET A 251 -24.65 14.55 -3.02
CA MET A 251 -24.55 15.99 -3.28
C MET A 251 -24.23 16.29 -4.75
N ALA A 252 -23.36 15.51 -5.40
CA ALA A 252 -23.06 15.71 -6.81
C ALA A 252 -24.28 15.50 -7.74
N LYS A 253 -25.22 14.63 -7.35
CA LYS A 253 -26.46 14.36 -8.09
C LYS A 253 -27.60 15.32 -7.76
N GLU A 254 -27.75 15.68 -6.50
CA GLU A 254 -28.82 16.58 -6.02
C GLU A 254 -28.47 18.06 -6.22
N LYS A 255 -27.19 18.36 -6.46
CA LYS A 255 -26.66 19.69 -6.81
C LYS A 255 -27.12 20.81 -5.85
N PRO A 256 -26.77 20.73 -4.55
CA PRO A 256 -27.12 21.79 -3.60
C PRO A 256 -26.70 23.17 -4.10
N GLN A 257 -27.61 24.15 -4.07
CA GLN A 257 -27.43 25.50 -4.62
C GLN A 257 -27.09 26.54 -3.55
N SER A 258 -27.30 26.23 -2.27
CA SER A 258 -27.05 27.14 -1.16
C SER A 258 -26.32 26.47 0.00
N ARG A 259 -25.82 27.29 0.92
CA ARG A 259 -25.20 26.79 2.15
C ARG A 259 -26.20 26.02 3.00
N GLU A 260 -27.43 26.51 3.12
CA GLU A 260 -28.50 25.85 3.88
C GLU A 260 -28.80 24.45 3.31
N GLU A 261 -28.75 24.28 1.98
CA GLU A 261 -28.93 22.95 1.38
C GLU A 261 -27.78 21.99 1.71
N PHE A 262 -26.53 22.50 1.81
CA PHE A 262 -25.39 21.68 2.27
C PHE A 262 -25.49 21.27 3.74
N GLU A 263 -26.19 22.04 4.59
CA GLU A 263 -26.39 21.70 6.00
C GLU A 263 -27.22 20.41 6.18
N SER A 264 -28.04 20.05 5.20
CA SER A 264 -28.74 18.75 5.19
C SER A 264 -27.79 17.54 5.11
N TYR A 265 -26.53 17.75 4.73
CA TYR A 265 -25.51 16.70 4.59
C TYR A 265 -24.45 16.71 5.69
N THR A 266 -24.20 17.86 6.30
CA THR A 266 -23.14 18.02 7.29
C THR A 266 -23.38 19.25 8.16
N GLN A 267 -23.11 19.12 9.45
CA GLN A 267 -23.14 20.21 10.42
C GLN A 267 -21.73 20.76 10.72
N ARG A 268 -20.71 20.26 10.01
CA ARG A 268 -19.31 20.71 10.15
C ARG A 268 -19.09 22.03 9.42
N ASN A 269 -18.99 23.13 10.17
CA ASN A 269 -18.76 24.47 9.61
C ASN A 269 -17.57 24.56 8.65
N ASP A 270 -16.46 23.90 8.97
CA ASP A 270 -15.27 23.92 8.12
C ASP A 270 -15.43 23.15 6.81
N LEU A 271 -16.28 22.12 6.80
CA LEU A 271 -16.67 21.41 5.60
C LEU A 271 -17.73 22.17 4.80
N LEU A 272 -18.69 22.82 5.46
CA LEU A 272 -19.68 23.68 4.80
C LEU A 272 -18.99 24.78 3.99
N THR A 273 -18.06 25.52 4.61
CA THR A 273 -17.28 26.55 3.91
C THR A 273 -16.53 25.97 2.70
N ALA A 274 -15.84 24.84 2.88
CA ALA A 274 -15.10 24.19 1.79
C ALA A 274 -16.02 23.72 0.65
N LEU A 275 -17.22 23.21 0.96
CA LEU A 275 -18.20 22.76 -0.03
C LEU A 275 -18.80 23.94 -0.80
N SER A 276 -19.14 25.05 -0.13
CA SER A 276 -19.63 26.26 -0.79
C SER A 276 -18.59 26.84 -1.75
N GLU A 277 -17.34 26.95 -1.34
CA GLU A 277 -16.25 27.40 -2.23
C GLU A 277 -16.03 26.45 -3.41
N ALA A 278 -16.10 25.14 -3.16
CA ALA A 278 -15.95 24.12 -4.20
C ALA A 278 -17.13 24.15 -5.18
N HIS A 279 -18.35 24.42 -4.72
CA HIS A 279 -19.52 24.59 -5.56
C HIS A 279 -19.35 25.75 -6.54
N VAL A 280 -18.93 26.93 -6.05
CA VAL A 280 -18.66 28.09 -6.91
C VAL A 280 -17.61 27.77 -7.97
N LYS A 281 -16.54 27.04 -7.61
CA LYS A 281 -15.52 26.59 -8.56
C LYS A 281 -16.08 25.60 -9.58
N ALA A 282 -16.93 24.66 -9.16
CA ALA A 282 -17.57 23.70 -10.04
C ALA A 282 -18.48 24.40 -11.06
N MET A 283 -19.30 25.35 -10.63
CA MET A 283 -20.21 26.10 -11.52
C MET A 283 -19.44 26.93 -12.56
N LYS A 284 -18.31 27.53 -12.18
CA LYS A 284 -17.42 28.21 -13.15
C LYS A 284 -16.85 27.23 -14.19
N GLU A 285 -16.40 26.04 -13.76
CA GLU A 285 -15.91 24.99 -14.68
C GLU A 285 -17.03 24.50 -15.61
N ILE A 286 -18.24 24.28 -15.09
CA ILE A 286 -19.42 23.89 -15.88
C ILE A 286 -19.75 24.96 -16.92
N ALA A 287 -19.81 26.24 -16.52
CA ALA A 287 -20.11 27.34 -17.42
C ALA A 287 -19.06 27.51 -18.53
N SER A 288 -17.79 27.24 -18.25
CA SER A 288 -16.71 27.29 -19.26
C SER A 288 -16.76 26.17 -20.31
N LEU A 289 -17.57 25.14 -20.06
CA LEU A 289 -17.68 23.93 -20.87
C LEU A 289 -19.04 23.81 -21.59
N ALA A 290 -19.89 24.82 -21.43
CA ALA A 290 -21.19 25.02 -22.08
C ALA A 290 -21.01 25.90 -23.32
#